data_AF-A0A1H3XDK1-F1
#
_entry.id   AF-A0A1H3XDK1-F1
#
_cell.length_a   1.000
_cell.length_b   1.000
_cell.length_c   1.000
_cell.angle_alpha   90.00
_cell.angle_beta   90.00
_cell.angle_gamma   90.00
#
_symmetry.space_group_name_H-M   'P 1'
#
loop_
_entity.id
_entity.type
_entity.pdbx_description
1 polymer ?
#
loop_
_entity_poly.entity_id
_entity_poly.type
_entity_poly.pdbx_seq_one_letter_code
_entity_poly.pdbx_strand_id
1 'polypeptide(L)'
;MAINGNVEFKVKTEELVAKSSEVTGYINKTKELFENVLELVEHSNYYWVGLAGDHHRKLFTEEKPNIEKILQRLSEHPQDLLQMAGVYDTAEKTTAAANQAISSDLIS
;
A
#
# COMPACT_ATOMS: atom_id res chain seq x y z
N MET A 1 9.78 3.38 35.11
CA MET A 1 8.34 3.64 34.92
C MET A 1 7.98 3.09 33.55
N ALA A 2 7.55 1.83 33.48
CA ALA A 2 7.19 1.18 32.23
C ALA A 2 5.78 1.67 31.85
N ILE A 3 5.65 2.30 30.68
CA ILE A 3 4.34 2.60 30.12
C ILE A 3 3.79 1.26 29.62
N ASN A 4 3.07 0.54 30.47
CA ASN A 4 2.16 -0.53 30.07
C ASN A 4 0.95 0.11 29.38
N GLY A 5 1.18 0.73 28.22
CA GLY A 5 0.12 1.15 27.34
C GLY A 5 -0.46 -0.11 26.72
N ASN A 6 -1.63 -0.53 27.18
CA ASN A 6 -2.42 -1.55 26.49
C ASN A 6 -2.80 -0.96 25.13
N VAL A 7 -2.00 -1.23 24.09
CA VAL A 7 -2.29 -0.81 22.72
C VAL A 7 -3.41 -1.72 22.20
N GLU A 8 -4.64 -1.35 22.52
CA GLU A 8 -5.84 -2.03 22.07
C GLU A 8 -6.19 -1.49 20.68
N PHE A 9 -5.75 -2.20 19.62
CA PHE A 9 -6.19 -1.87 18.27
C PHE A 9 -7.67 -2.19 18.14
N LYS A 10 -8.45 -1.22 17.65
CA LYS A 10 -9.89 -1.40 17.36
C LYS A 10 -10.17 -2.38 16.22
N VAL A 11 -9.13 -2.86 15.53
CA VAL A 11 -9.21 -3.62 14.28
C VAL A 11 -8.27 -4.82 14.39
N LYS A 12 -8.73 -5.98 13.91
CA LYS A 12 -7.95 -7.22 13.95
C LYS A 12 -6.77 -7.17 12.98
N THR A 13 -5.64 -7.72 13.37
CA THR A 13 -4.42 -7.78 12.56
C THR A 13 -4.67 -8.50 11.22
N GLU A 14 -5.48 -9.56 11.23
CA GLU A 14 -5.86 -10.29 10.01
C GLU A 14 -6.66 -9.43 9.04
N GLU A 15 -7.52 -8.53 9.56
CA GLU A 15 -8.29 -7.60 8.73
C GLU A 15 -7.38 -6.54 8.09
N LEU A 16 -6.35 -6.08 8.80
CA LEU A 16 -5.35 -5.16 8.25
C LEU A 16 -4.57 -5.81 7.10
N VAL A 17 -4.13 -7.06 7.25
CA VAL A 17 -3.43 -7.83 6.21
C VAL A 17 -4.33 -8.10 5.00
N ALA A 18 -5.60 -8.47 5.23
CA ALA A 18 -6.55 -8.70 4.15
C ALA A 18 -6.80 -7.40 3.35
N LYS A 19 -6.99 -6.28 4.05
CA LYS A 19 -7.25 -4.98 3.41
C LYS A 19 -6.02 -4.41 2.71
N SER A 20 -4.82 -4.58 3.26
CA SER A 20 -3.59 -4.17 2.56
C SER A 20 -3.40 -4.93 1.25
N SER A 21 -3.72 -6.24 1.23
CA SER A 21 -3.69 -7.06 0.00
C SER A 21 -4.72 -6.57 -1.03
N GLU A 22 -5.95 -6.29 -0.61
CA GLU A 22 -7.01 -5.76 -1.48
C GLU A 22 -6.63 -4.41 -2.10
N VAL A 23 -6.14 -3.47 -1.29
CA VAL A 23 -5.71 -2.14 -1.75
C VAL A 23 -4.53 -2.26 -2.72
N THR A 24 -3.59 -3.17 -2.46
CA THR A 24 -2.48 -3.45 -3.38
C THR A 24 -3.00 -3.92 -4.75
N GLY A 25 -4.02 -4.78 -4.76
CA GLY A 25 -4.68 -5.21 -5.99
C GLY A 25 -5.28 -4.06 -6.80
N TYR A 26 -5.99 -3.13 -6.14
CA TYR A 26 -6.57 -1.96 -6.82
C TYR A 26 -5.51 -1.01 -7.36
N ILE A 27 -4.41 -0.81 -6.63
CA ILE A 27 -3.29 0.03 -7.09
C ILE A 27 -2.66 -0.56 -8.34
N ASN A 28 -2.39 -1.86 -8.35
CA ASN A 28 -1.84 -2.55 -9.52
C ASN A 28 -2.76 -2.42 -10.74
N LYS A 29 -4.06 -2.65 -10.56
CA LYS A 29 -5.04 -2.47 -11.63
C LYS A 29 -5.10 -1.04 -12.16
N THR A 30 -4.97 -0.05 -11.28
CA THR A 30 -4.94 1.37 -11.68
C THR A 30 -3.69 1.68 -12.49
N LYS A 31 -2.54 1.12 -12.10
CA LYS A 31 -1.28 1.25 -12.84
C LYS A 31 -1.39 0.66 -14.23
N GLU A 32 -1.91 -0.56 -14.35
CA GLU A 32 -2.14 -1.21 -15.65
C GLU A 32 -3.08 -0.40 -16.54
N LEU A 33 -4.20 0.10 -16.00
CA LEU A 33 -5.12 0.95 -16.76
C LEU A 33 -4.45 2.24 -17.25
N PHE A 34 -3.60 2.84 -16.43
CA PHE A 34 -2.88 4.05 -16.81
C PHE A 34 -1.85 3.79 -17.90
N GLU A 35 -1.11 2.68 -17.82
CA GLU A 35 -0.17 2.24 -18.87
C GLU A 35 -0.89 1.99 -20.20
N ASN A 36 -2.06 1.34 -20.17
CA ASN A 36 -2.88 1.14 -21.36
C ASN A 36 -3.34 2.46 -22.00
N VAL A 37 -3.73 3.46 -21.18
CA VAL A 37 -4.11 4.78 -21.70
C VAL A 37 -2.92 5.49 -22.32
N LEU A 38 -1.73 5.41 -21.71
CA LEU A 38 -0.51 5.97 -22.29
C LEU A 38 -0.22 5.38 -23.67
N GLU A 39 -0.31 4.06 -23.80
CA GLU A 39 -0.10 3.36 -25.08
C GLU A 39 -1.13 3.79 -26.13
N LEU A 40 -2.41 3.91 -25.76
CA LEU A 40 -3.46 4.40 -26.67
C LEU A 40 -3.21 5.85 -27.12
N VAL A 41 -2.76 6.71 -26.21
CA VAL A 41 -2.42 8.10 -26.53
C VAL A 41 -1.21 8.17 -27.44
N GLU A 42 -0.20 7.32 -27.26
CA GLU A 42 0.95 7.22 -28.16
C GLU A 42 0.53 6.76 -29.57
N HIS A 43 -0.30 5.72 -29.66
CA HIS A 43 -0.85 5.23 -30.93
C HIS A 43 -1.78 6.24 -31.65
N SER A 44 -2.25 7.27 -30.95
CA SER A 44 -3.03 8.35 -31.59
C SER A 44 -2.24 9.13 -32.64
N ASN A 45 -0.90 9.04 -32.63
CA ASN A 45 -0.04 9.69 -33.63
C ASN A 45 -0.33 9.24 -35.07
N TYR A 46 -0.83 8.02 -35.28
CA TYR A 46 -1.06 7.45 -36.60
C TYR A 46 -2.28 8.05 -37.31
N TYR A 47 -3.31 8.43 -36.57
CA TYR A 47 -4.58 8.93 -37.13
C TYR A 47 -4.88 10.38 -36.74
N TRP A 48 -4.23 10.91 -35.70
CA TRP A 48 -4.36 12.32 -35.28
C TRP A 48 -3.03 13.06 -35.47
N VAL A 49 -2.79 13.40 -36.73
CA VAL A 49 -1.59 14.09 -37.21
C VAL A 49 -1.82 15.60 -37.21
N GLY A 50 -0.88 16.37 -36.66
CA GLY A 50 -0.88 17.83 -36.68
C GLY A 50 -0.69 18.45 -35.29
N LEU A 51 -0.49 19.77 -35.27
CA LEU A 51 -0.09 20.55 -34.10
C LEU A 51 -1.00 20.34 -32.88
N ALA A 52 -2.31 20.18 -33.07
CA ALA A 52 -3.25 19.93 -31.97
C ALA A 52 -3.06 18.55 -31.33
N GLY A 53 -2.83 17.51 -32.13
CA GLY A 53 -2.57 16.15 -31.64
C GLY A 53 -1.21 16.06 -30.94
N ASP A 54 -0.19 16.72 -31.50
CA ASP A 54 1.14 16.79 -30.89
C ASP A 54 1.10 17.53 -29.56
N HIS A 55 0.36 18.64 -29.49
CA HIS A 55 0.18 19.40 -28.26
C HIS A 55 -0.54 18.58 -27.18
N HIS A 56 -1.63 17.88 -27.53
CA HIS A 56 -2.35 17.05 -26.59
C HIS A 56 -1.51 15.88 -26.05
N ARG A 57 -0.75 15.19 -26.92
CA ARG A 57 0.19 14.14 -26.51
C ARG A 57 1.26 14.71 -25.58
N LYS A 58 1.80 15.88 -25.89
CA LYS A 58 2.80 16.55 -25.05
C LYS A 58 2.26 16.84 -23.64
N LEU A 59 1.06 17.43 -23.54
CA LEU A 59 0.42 17.70 -22.24
C LEU A 59 0.17 16.40 -21.46
N PHE A 60 -0.27 15.34 -22.14
CA PHE A 60 -0.52 14.05 -21.50
C PHE A 60 0.77 13.42 -20.96
N THR A 61 1.86 13.49 -21.72
CA THR A 61 3.19 13.02 -21.29
C THR A 61 3.75 13.87 -20.14
N GLU A 62 3.47 15.17 -20.11
CA GLU A 62 3.87 16.07 -19.01
C GLU A 62 3.15 15.76 -17.69
N GLU A 63 1.93 15.21 -17.75
CA GLU A 63 1.18 14.79 -16.55
C GLU A 63 1.54 13.39 -16.04
N LYS A 64 2.22 12.57 -16.86
CA LYS A 64 2.65 11.21 -16.46
C LYS A 64 3.42 11.17 -15.12
N PRO A 65 4.42 12.02 -14.87
CA PRO A 65 5.15 12.03 -13.60
C PRO A 65 4.26 12.33 -12.38
N ASN A 66 3.23 13.15 -12.54
CA ASN A 66 2.29 13.46 -11.46
C ASN A 66 1.49 12.21 -11.07
N ILE A 67 1.02 11.46 -12.07
CA ILE A 67 0.26 10.22 -11.84
C ILE A 67 1.15 9.14 -11.25
N GLU A 68 2.38 8.98 -11.73
CA GLU A 68 3.36 8.05 -11.15
C GLU A 68 3.62 8.37 -9.67
N LYS A 69 3.76 9.65 -9.32
CA LYS A 69 3.92 10.08 -7.92
C LYS A 69 2.71 9.77 -7.05
N ILE A 70 1.49 9.92 -7.59
CA ILE A 70 0.25 9.54 -6.87
C ILE A 70 0.21 8.03 -6.63
N LEU A 71 0.51 7.22 -7.65
CA LEU A 71 0.55 5.76 -7.54
C LEU A 71 1.62 5.30 -6.54
N GLN A 72 2.78 5.96 -6.53
CA GLN A 72 3.83 5.68 -5.56
C GLN A 72 3.35 5.93 -4.12
N ARG A 73 2.76 7.09 -3.84
CA ARG A 73 2.21 7.41 -2.52
C ARG A 73 1.11 6.45 -2.09
N LEU A 74 0.22 6.08 -3.01
CA LEU A 74 -0.81 5.09 -2.73
C LEU A 74 -0.21 3.72 -2.37
N SER A 75 0.91 3.36 -2.99
CA SER A 75 1.62 2.10 -2.74
C SER A 75 2.30 2.04 -1.36
N GLU A 76 2.57 3.19 -0.73
CA GLU A 76 3.15 3.26 0.62
C GLU A 76 2.13 2.81 1.69
N HIS A 77 0.85 3.15 1.53
CA HIS A 77 -0.17 2.86 2.55
C HIS A 77 -0.38 1.36 2.85
N PRO A 78 -0.44 0.45 1.85
CA PRO A 78 -0.45 -0.98 2.13
C PRO A 78 0.79 -1.48 2.87
N GLN A 79 1.97 -0.91 2.62
CA GLN A 79 3.20 -1.29 3.31
C GLN A 79 3.15 -0.85 4.78
N ASP A 80 2.65 0.36 5.05
CA ASP A 80 2.46 0.84 6.41
C ASP A 80 1.49 -0.06 7.20
N LEU A 81 0.38 -0.47 6.56
CA LEU A 81 -0.60 -1.38 7.17
C LEU A 81 0.02 -2.76 7.49
N LEU A 82 0.84 -3.30 6.59
CA LEU A 82 1.56 -4.56 6.82
C LEU A 82 2.62 -4.43 7.92
N GLN A 83 3.33 -3.30 7.98
CA GLN A 83 4.30 -3.05 9.04
C GLN A 83 3.63 -2.95 10.41
N MET A 84 2.49 -2.26 10.51
CA MET A 84 1.67 -2.21 11.72
C MET A 84 1.22 -3.62 12.14
N ALA A 85 0.80 -4.45 11.19
CA ALA A 85 0.41 -5.84 11.46
C ALA A 85 1.58 -6.72 11.95
N GLY A 86 2.75 -6.62 11.33
CA GLY A 86 3.93 -7.41 11.68
C GLY A 86 4.56 -7.05 13.03
N VAL A 87 4.58 -5.75 13.37
CA VAL A 87 5.02 -5.28 14.70
C VAL A 87 4.11 -5.85 15.81
N TYR A 88 2.82 -6.10 15.52
CA TYR A 88 1.91 -6.66 16.50
C TYR A 88 2.10 -8.18 16.70
N ASP A 89 2.19 -8.97 15.63
CA ASP A 89 2.40 -10.42 15.73
C ASP A 89 3.68 -10.75 16.53
N THR A 90 4.73 -9.95 16.37
CA THR A 90 5.97 -10.08 17.15
C THR A 90 5.79 -9.65 18.62
N ALA A 91 5.04 -8.57 18.88
CA ALA A 91 4.73 -8.12 20.23
C ALA A 91 3.86 -9.13 20.99
N GLU A 92 2.82 -9.68 20.36
CA GLU A 92 1.91 -10.65 20.95
C GLU A 92 2.63 -11.96 21.28
N LYS A 93 3.49 -12.45 20.38
CA LYS A 93 4.36 -13.62 20.67
C LYS A 93 5.29 -13.37 21.85
N THR A 94 5.85 -12.17 21.96
CA THR A 94 6.75 -11.81 23.07
C THR A 94 6.00 -11.73 24.40
N THR A 95 4.81 -11.12 24.41
CA THR A 95 3.93 -11.06 25.58
C THR A 95 3.43 -12.44 25.98
N ALA A 96 3.04 -13.29 25.03
CA ALA A 96 2.63 -14.67 25.30
C ALA A 96 3.77 -15.52 25.90
N ALA A 97 4.99 -15.39 25.35
CA ALA A 97 6.18 -16.05 25.89
C ALA A 97 6.52 -15.57 27.31
N ALA A 98 6.43 -14.26 27.56
CA ALA A 98 6.63 -13.69 28.89
C ALA A 98 5.57 -14.19 29.90
N ASN A 99 4.30 -14.25 29.49
CA ASN A 99 3.21 -14.75 30.32
C ASN A 99 3.32 -16.26 30.61
N GLN A 100 3.78 -17.06 29.64
CA GLN A 100 4.06 -18.49 29.85
C GLN A 100 5.23 -18.70 30.82
N ALA A 101 6.30 -17.91 30.70
CA ALA A 101 7.43 -17.96 31.62
C ALA A 101 6.99 -17.63 33.06
N ILE A 102 6.22 -16.55 33.25
CA ILE A 102 5.65 -16.16 34.55
C ILE A 102 4.72 -17.26 35.09
N SER A 103 3.86 -17.83 34.24
CA SER A 103 2.94 -18.90 34.67
C SER A 103 3.67 -20.18 35.07
N SER A 104 4.81 -20.50 34.44
CA SER A 104 5.63 -21.65 34.84
C SER A 104 6.35 -21.44 36.18
N ASP A 105 6.73 -20.20 36.48
CA ASP A 105 7.41 -19.79 37.71
C ASP A 105 6.45 -19.70 38.91
N LEU A 106 5.15 -19.53 38.66
CA LEU A 106 4.10 -19.53 39.68
C LEU A 106 3.57 -20.93 40.04
N ILE A 107 3.93 -21.97 39.26
CA ILE A 107 3.49 -23.36 39.47
C ILE A 107 4.60 -24.23 40.12
N SER A 108 5.81 -23.68 40.32
CA SER A 108 6.89 -24.30 41.11
C SER A 108 6.88 -23.84 42.57
#